data_AF-A0A417WQD6-F1
#
_entry.id   AF-A0A417WQD6-F1
#
_cell.length_a   1.000
_cell.length_b   1.000
_cell.length_c   1.000
_cell.angle_alpha   90.00
_cell.angle_beta   90.00
_cell.angle_gamma   90.00
#
_symmetry.space_group_name_H-M   'P 1'
#
loop_
_entity.id
_entity.type
_entity.pdbx_description
1 polymer ?
#
loop_
_entity_poly.entity_id
_entity_poly.type
_entity_poly.pdbx_seq_one_letter_code
_entity_poly.pdbx_strand_id
1 'polypeptide(L)' 'MAGIGAETGTIEPGKCADFIVTAKNPLEDLRALRQIEMVVAKGRKIDHPQVKRNPVVTAELDKFLVD' A
#
# COMPACT_ATOMS: atom_id res chain seq x y z
N MET A 1 4.20 -2.77 19.61
CA MET A 1 4.65 -2.09 18.38
C MET A 1 6.03 -2.61 17.99
N ALA A 2 6.36 -2.64 16.70
CA ALA A 2 7.56 -3.32 16.18
C ALA A 2 8.91 -2.59 16.43
N GLY A 3 8.91 -1.35 16.97
CA GLY A 3 10.14 -0.63 17.35
C GLY A 3 10.92 0.03 16.21
N ILE A 4 10.46 -0.07 14.96
CA ILE A 4 11.18 0.36 13.75
C ILE A 4 10.74 1.73 13.20
N GLY A 5 10.14 2.59 14.03
CA GLY A 5 9.59 3.88 13.57
C GLY A 5 10.65 4.89 13.07
N ALA A 6 11.91 4.71 13.47
CA ALA A 6 13.04 5.47 12.93
C ALA A 6 13.43 5.02 11.52
N GLU A 7 13.11 3.78 11.14
CA GLU A 7 13.46 3.20 9.84
C GLU A 7 12.38 3.42 8.80
N THR A 8 11.09 3.28 9.18
CA THR A 8 9.95 3.33 8.27
C THR A 8 8.66 3.80 8.95
N GLY A 9 7.59 3.99 8.16
CA GLY A 9 6.24 4.34 8.64
C GLY A 9 5.79 5.76 8.32
N THR A 10 6.70 6.65 7.93
CA THR A 10 6.40 8.01 7.41
C THR A 10 7.36 8.34 6.27
N ILE A 11 6.98 9.31 5.44
CA ILE A 11 7.84 9.82 4.35
C ILE A 11 8.63 11.01 4.88
N GLU A 12 9.86 10.77 5.33
CA GLU A 12 10.75 11.77 5.92
C GLU A 12 12.22 11.53 5.49
N PRO A 13 13.05 12.59 5.36
CA PRO A 13 14.47 12.43 5.10
C PRO A 13 15.17 11.57 6.17
N GLY A 14 16.10 10.72 5.74
CA GLY A 14 16.84 9.82 6.62
C GLY A 14 16.15 8.47 6.90
N LYS A 15 14.88 8.29 6.48
CA LYS A 15 14.18 6.99 6.52
C LYS A 15 14.38 6.19 5.25
N CYS A 16 14.04 4.91 5.32
CA CYS A 16 13.94 4.06 4.13
C CYS A 16 12.90 4.62 3.16
N ALA A 17 13.26 4.67 1.87
CA ALA A 17 12.34 5.04 0.81
C ALA A 17 11.37 3.89 0.52
N ASP A 18 10.37 3.74 1.39
CA ASP A 18 9.28 2.76 1.32
C ASP A 18 7.94 3.48 1.21
N PHE A 19 7.33 3.49 0.03
CA PHE A 19 6.01 4.08 -0.17
C PHE A 19 5.29 3.47 -1.38
N ILE A 20 3.99 3.74 -1.47
CA ILE A 20 3.13 3.34 -2.58
C ILE A 20 2.53 4.57 -3.25
N VAL A 21 2.22 4.44 -4.54
CA VAL A 21 1.45 5.43 -5.29
C VAL A 21 0.14 4.79 -5.71
N THR A 22 -0.96 5.51 -5.46
CA THR A 22 -2.31 5.11 -5.87
C THR A 22 -2.81 6.07 -6.96
N ALA A 23 -3.59 5.54 -7.91
CA ALA A 23 -4.16 6.37 -8.97
C ALA A 23 -5.33 7.26 -8.49
N LYS A 24 -5.95 6.89 -7.36
CA LYS A 24 -7.09 7.57 -6.75
C LYS A 24 -6.77 7.97 -5.32
N ASN A 25 -7.45 8.99 -4.80
CA ASN A 25 -7.26 9.47 -3.44
C ASN A 25 -7.79 8.44 -2.41
N PRO A 26 -6.92 7.82 -1.57
CA PRO A 26 -7.36 6.87 -0.57
C PRO A 26 -8.11 7.51 0.60
N LEU A 27 -8.06 8.84 0.75
CA LEU A 27 -8.84 9.57 1.76
C LEU A 27 -10.31 9.75 1.35
N GLU A 28 -10.59 9.72 0.05
CA GLU A 28 -11.97 9.72 -0.49
C GLU A 28 -12.54 8.29 -0.52
N ASP A 29 -11.73 7.32 -0.91
CA ASP A 29 -12.14 5.91 -0.98
C ASP A 29 -10.95 4.97 -0.70
N LEU A 30 -11.02 4.25 0.43
CA LEU A 30 -9.99 3.28 0.84
C LEU A 30 -9.79 2.15 -0.18
N ARG A 31 -10.77 1.88 -1.07
CA ARG A 31 -10.63 0.91 -2.17
C ARG A 31 -9.50 1.29 -3.14
N ALA A 32 -9.08 2.55 -3.17
CA ALA A 32 -7.90 3.00 -3.91
C ALA A 32 -6.63 2.22 -3.52
N LEU A 33 -6.50 1.81 -2.25
CA LEU A 33 -5.34 1.03 -1.76
C LEU A 33 -5.30 -0.39 -2.35
N ARG A 34 -6.37 -0.86 -3.01
CA ARG A 34 -6.40 -2.15 -3.72
C ARG A 34 -5.81 -2.07 -5.11
N GLN A 35 -5.59 -0.87 -5.66
CA GLN A 35 -5.03 -0.62 -6.98
C GLN A 35 -3.79 0.27 -6.86
N ILE A 36 -2.63 -0.37 -6.82
CA ILE A 36 -1.35 0.32 -6.67
C ILE A 36 -0.75 0.55 -8.06
N GLU A 37 -0.43 1.81 -8.35
CA GLU A 37 0.22 2.21 -9.60
C GLU A 37 1.72 1.91 -9.54
N MET A 38 2.32 2.16 -8.38
CA MET A 38 3.76 2.02 -8.17
C MET A 38 4.06 1.66 -6.72
N VAL A 39 5.07 0.83 -6.53
CA VAL A 39 5.68 0.56 -5.22
C VAL A 39 7.12 1.01 -5.28
N VAL A 40 7.57 1.72 -4.26
CA VAL A 40 8.99 1.94 -4.00
C VAL A 40 9.33 1.19 -2.71
N ALA A 41 10.26 0.25 -2.79
CA ALA A 41 10.72 -0.55 -1.66
C ALA A 41 12.23 -0.47 -1.56
N LYS A 42 12.74 0.02 -0.43
CA LYS A 42 14.17 0.30 -0.19
C LYS A 42 14.80 1.11 -1.33
N GLY A 43 14.05 2.12 -1.82
CA GLY A 43 14.46 2.96 -2.95
C GLY A 43 14.39 2.31 -4.33
N ARG A 44 13.92 1.05 -4.45
CA ARG A 44 13.73 0.38 -5.75
C ARG A 44 12.29 0.56 -6.22
N LYS A 45 12.15 1.08 -7.43
CA LYS A 45 10.86 1.30 -8.07
C LYS A 45 10.34 0.04 -8.74
N ILE A 46 9.06 -0.26 -8.55
CA ILE A 46 8.30 -1.32 -9.20
C ILE A 46 7.05 -0.66 -9.80
N ASP A 47 7.04 -0.51 -11.12
CA ASP A 47 5.89 0.03 -11.86
C ASP A 47 4.85 -1.08 -12.08
N HIS A 48 3.56 -0.76 -11.94
CA HIS A 48 2.42 -1.65 -12.18
C HIS A 48 2.59 -3.07 -11.56
N PRO A 49 2.77 -3.15 -10.23
CA PRO A 49 3.11 -4.40 -9.55
C PRO A 49 2.00 -5.46 -9.72
N GLN A 50 2.41 -6.69 -10.05
CA GLN A 50 1.51 -7.84 -10.07
C GLN A 50 1.39 -8.43 -8.65
N VAL A 51 0.29 -8.10 -7.96
CA VAL A 51 0.04 -8.54 -6.59
C VAL A 51 -0.68 -9.87 -6.58
N LYS A 52 -0.09 -10.89 -5.92
CA LYS A 52 -0.76 -12.17 -5.66
C LYS A 52 -1.95 -11.95 -4.71
N ARG A 53 -3.16 -12.26 -5.18
CA ARG A 53 -4.38 -12.21 -4.37
C ARG A 53 -4.77 -13.58 -3.87
N ASN A 54 -5.11 -13.68 -2.60
CA ASN A 54 -5.75 -14.87 -2.05
C ASN A 54 -7.28 -14.72 -2.23
N PRO A 55 -7.96 -15.62 -2.96
CA PRO A 55 -9.38 -15.48 -3.25
C PRO A 55 -10.26 -15.58 -2.01
N VAL A 56 -9.90 -16.41 -1.03
CA VAL A 56 -10.65 -16.56 0.23
C VAL A 56 -10.56 -15.26 1.04
N VAL A 57 -9.34 -14.74 1.21
CA VAL A 57 -9.13 -13.46 1.95
C VAL A 57 -9.83 -12.30 1.25
N THR A 58 -9.79 -12.27 -0.09
CA THR A 58 -10.46 -11.23 -0.88
C THR A 58 -11.97 -11.24 -0.64
N ALA A 59 -12.60 -12.42 -0.75
CA ALA A 59 -14.04 -12.57 -0.55
C ALA A 59 -14.49 -12.20 0.87
N GLU A 60 -13.69 -12.52 1.90
CA GLU A 60 -14.01 -12.15 3.29
C GLU A 60 -13.90 -10.64 3.51
N LEU A 61 -12.86 -9.99 2.98
CA LEU A 61 -12.67 -8.55 3.11
C LEU A 61 -13.68 -7.74 2.30
N ASP A 62 -14.13 -8.25 1.15
CA ASP A 62 -15.13 -7.60 0.30
C ASP A 62 -16.46 -7.39 1.01
N LYS A 63 -16.82 -8.22 2.00
CA LYS A 63 -18.04 -8.09 2.81
C LYS A 63 -18.09 -6.78 3.61
N PHE A 64 -16.94 -6.18 3.88
CA PHE A 64 -16.82 -4.94 4.67
C PHE A 64 -16.69 -3.69 3.79
N LEU A 65 -16.59 -3.86 2.47
CA LEU A 65 -16.62 -2.75 1.53
C LEU A 65 -18.08 -2.44 1.20
N VAL A 66 -18.67 -1.52 1.96
CA VAL A 66 -19.99 -0.92 1.66
C VAL A 66 -19.78 0.30 0.76
N ASP A 67 -20.73 0.54 -0.14
CA ASP A 67 -20.73 1.71 -1.05
C ASP A 67 -21.00 3.03 -0.32
#